data_AF-A0A345YEL3-F1
#
_entry.id   AF-A0A345YEL3-F1
#
_cell.length_a   1.000
_cell.length_b   1.000
_cell.length_c   1.000
_cell.angle_alpha   90.00
_cell.angle_beta   90.00
_cell.angle_gamma   90.00
#
_symmetry.space_group_name_H-M   'P 1'
#
loop_
_entity.id
_entity.type
_entity.pdbx_description
1 polymer ?
#
loop_
_entity_poly.entity_id
_entity_poly.type
_entity_poly.pdbx_seq_one_letter_code
_entity_poly.pdbx_strand_id
1 'polypeptide(L)'
;MGVITAKKVEIDGEEIRLSSRFRKFYIRKGDIKEFRIKRIPSLFDEIGIEFSGEKTFLVSERARGFFDLTEFLNVETVFGAFWYRDAEDGRELRHKVLMV
;
A
#
# COMPACT_ATOMS: atom_id res chain seq x y z
N MET A 1 -16.89 -2.62 3.35
CA MET A 1 -16.36 -1.28 2.97
C MET A 1 -15.75 -1.38 1.59
N GLY A 2 -15.94 -0.40 0.72
CA GLY A 2 -15.33 -0.41 -0.62
C GLY A 2 -13.83 -0.11 -0.57
N VAL A 3 -13.06 -0.73 -1.45
CA VAL A 3 -11.62 -0.47 -1.62
C VAL A 3 -11.43 0.66 -2.64
N ILE A 4 -10.62 1.66 -2.30
CA ILE A 4 -10.31 2.80 -3.16
C ILE A 4 -8.97 2.55 -3.85
N THR A 5 -8.99 2.33 -5.17
CA THR A 5 -7.75 2.16 -5.95
C THR A 5 -7.12 3.52 -6.28
N ALA A 6 -5.87 3.71 -5.87
CA ALA A 6 -5.08 4.88 -6.23
C ALA A 6 -4.26 4.62 -7.51
N LYS A 7 -4.12 5.66 -8.33
CA LYS A 7 -3.28 5.67 -9.53
C LYS A 7 -1.94 6.39 -9.33
N LYS A 8 -1.89 7.26 -8.33
CA LYS A 8 -0.70 8.02 -7.95
C LYS A 8 -0.67 8.18 -6.44
N VAL A 9 0.53 8.05 -5.89
CA VAL A 9 0.89 8.29 -4.50
C VAL A 9 1.99 9.34 -4.47
N GLU A 10 1.90 10.27 -3.54
CA GLU A 10 2.97 11.22 -3.20
C GLU A 10 3.12 11.24 -1.69
N ILE A 11 4.36 11.21 -1.21
CA ILE A 11 4.69 11.26 0.22
C ILE A 11 5.24 12.63 0.55
N ASP A 12 4.68 13.28 1.57
CA ASP A 12 5.10 14.60 2.05
C ASP A 12 5.20 14.57 3.57
N GLY A 13 6.41 14.32 4.08
CA GLY A 13 6.65 14.07 5.50
C GLY A 13 5.88 12.84 5.98
N GLU A 14 4.92 13.03 6.89
CA GLU A 14 4.07 11.97 7.45
C GLU A 14 2.74 11.78 6.68
N GLU A 15 2.51 12.53 5.60
CA GLU A 15 1.28 12.49 4.81
C GLU A 15 1.43 11.71 3.51
N ILE A 16 0.48 10.80 3.26
CA ILE A 16 0.28 10.11 1.98
C ILE A 16 -0.83 10.82 1.22
N ARG A 17 -0.51 11.31 0.03
CA ARG A 17 -1.46 11.88 -0.93
C ARG A 17 -1.79 10.85 -2.00
N LEU A 18 -3.01 10.34 -1.98
CA LEU A 18 -3.50 9.36 -2.96
C LEU A 18 -4.40 10.05 -3.99
N SER A 19 -4.09 9.90 -5.27
CA SER A 19 -4.98 10.29 -6.36
C SER A 19 -5.63 9.06 -6.98
N SER A 20 -6.94 8.93 -6.82
CA SER A 20 -7.77 7.97 -7.57
C SER A 20 -8.20 8.56 -8.91
N ARG A 21 -9.02 7.83 -9.69
CA ARG A 21 -9.56 8.32 -10.96
C ARG A 21 -10.44 9.57 -10.80
N PHE A 22 -11.11 9.75 -9.66
CA PHE A 22 -12.15 10.78 -9.48
C PHE A 22 -11.94 11.70 -8.28
N ARG A 23 -11.10 11.31 -7.32
CA ARG A 23 -10.90 12.02 -6.05
C ARG A 23 -9.47 11.90 -5.55
N LYS A 24 -9.05 12.89 -4.78
CA LYS A 24 -7.80 12.88 -4.01
C LYS A 24 -8.11 12.58 -2.54
N PHE A 25 -7.21 11.86 -1.89
CA PHE A 25 -7.30 11.50 -0.47
C PHE A 25 -5.97 11.82 0.20
N TYR A 26 -6.05 12.15 1.48
CA TYR A 26 -4.92 12.54 2.31
C TYR A 26 -5.00 11.69 3.58
N ILE A 27 -3.92 11.00 3.90
CA ILE A 27 -3.87 10.02 4.99
C ILE A 27 -2.56 10.23 5.71
N ARG A 28 -2.56 10.30 7.05
CA ARG A 28 -1.30 10.35 7.80
C ARG A 28 -0.82 8.93 8.08
N LYS A 29 0.50 8.75 8.22
CA LYS A 29 1.10 7.45 8.58
C LYS A 29 0.46 6.83 9.81
N GLY A 30 0.24 7.64 10.85
CA GLY A 30 -0.37 7.21 12.11
C GLY A 30 -1.84 6.77 12.00
N ASP A 31 -2.52 7.12 10.90
CA ASP A 31 -3.90 6.68 10.67
C ASP A 31 -3.98 5.25 10.09
N ILE A 32 -2.83 4.70 9.65
CA ILE A 32 -2.73 3.36 9.08
C ILE A 32 -2.75 2.33 10.21
N LYS A 33 -3.83 1.55 10.27
CA LYS A 33 -4.04 0.49 11.25
C LYS A 33 -3.45 -0.84 10.79
N GLU A 34 -3.45 -1.06 9.48
CA GLU A 34 -3.02 -2.32 8.89
C GLU A 34 -2.64 -2.10 7.43
N PHE A 35 -1.59 -2.79 6.96
CA PHE A 35 -1.31 -2.91 5.55
C PHE A 35 -0.97 -4.35 5.14
N ARG A 36 -1.27 -4.66 3.89
CA ARG A 36 -1.11 -5.96 3.26
C ARG A 36 -0.44 -5.78 1.91
N ILE A 37 0.40 -6.74 1.56
CA ILE A 37 0.97 -6.87 0.23
C ILE A 37 0.44 -8.16 -0.35
N LYS A 38 -0.19 -8.06 -1.52
CA LYS A 38 -0.81 -9.20 -2.18
C LYS A 38 -0.75 -9.05 -3.68
N ARG A 39 -0.74 -10.18 -4.39
CA ARG A 39 -0.98 -10.21 -5.83
C ARG A 39 -2.40 -9.72 -6.10
N ILE A 40 -2.53 -8.75 -6.99
CA ILE A 40 -3.82 -8.26 -7.46
C ILE A 40 -4.19 -9.11 -8.69
N PRO A 41 -5.38 -9.73 -8.72
CA PRO A 41 -5.89 -10.36 -9.93
C PRO A 41 -6.11 -9.29 -11.00
N SER A 42 -5.09 -9.15 -11.85
CA SER A 42 -4.96 -8.21 -12.96
C SER A 42 -4.56 -9.01 -14.20
N LEU A 43 -4.73 -8.43 -15.38
CA LEU A 43 -4.23 -8.99 -16.64
C LEU A 43 -2.70 -9.20 -16.66
N PHE A 44 -1.97 -8.66 -15.69
CA PHE A 44 -0.51 -8.57 -15.71
C PHE A 44 0.18 -8.97 -14.40
N ASP A 45 -0.46 -9.80 -13.57
CA ASP A 45 0.17 -10.34 -12.35
C ASP A 45 0.87 -9.27 -11.48
N GLU A 46 0.13 -8.23 -11.14
CA GLU A 46 0.64 -7.07 -10.41
C GLU A 46 0.65 -7.35 -8.89
N ILE A 47 1.61 -6.76 -8.18
CA ILE A 47 1.55 -6.66 -6.72
C ILE A 47 0.80 -5.39 -6.31
N GLY A 48 0.08 -5.46 -5.20
CA GLY A 48 -0.59 -4.33 -4.58
C GLY A 48 -0.34 -4.23 -3.10
N ILE A 49 -0.24 -2.99 -2.63
CA ILE A 49 -0.29 -2.64 -1.22
C ILE A 49 -1.71 -2.20 -0.91
N GLU A 50 -2.40 -2.99 -0.10
CA GLU A 50 -3.67 -2.61 0.50
C GLU A 50 -3.42 -2.11 1.91
N PHE A 51 -3.82 -0.89 2.22
CA PHE A 51 -3.71 -0.38 3.59
C PHE A 51 -5.02 0.22 4.06
N SER A 52 -5.24 0.16 5.36
CA SER A 52 -6.51 0.48 5.97
C SER A 52 -6.34 1.35 7.21
N GLY A 53 -7.19 2.37 7.28
CA GLY A 53 -7.36 3.28 8.41
C GLY A 53 -8.85 3.54 8.63
N GLU A 54 -9.31 4.77 8.41
CA GLU A 54 -10.75 5.07 8.29
C GLU A 54 -11.35 4.45 7.01
N LYS A 55 -10.56 4.39 5.94
CA LYS A 55 -10.91 3.79 4.65
C LYS A 55 -9.83 2.81 4.22
N THR A 56 -10.16 1.95 3.26
CA THR A 56 -9.22 1.00 2.66
C THR A 56 -8.78 1.50 1.30
N PHE A 57 -7.48 1.52 1.08
CA PHE A 57 -6.86 1.96 -0.16
C PHE A 57 -6.03 0.84 -0.76
N LEU A 58 -6.01 0.74 -2.08
CA LEU A 58 -5.19 -0.20 -2.83
C LEU A 58 -4.31 0.58 -3.80
N VAL A 59 -3.01 0.34 -3.70
CA VAL A 59 -1.99 0.92 -4.59
C VAL A 59 -1.28 -0.23 -5.27
N SER A 60 -1.48 -0.40 -6.59
CA SER A 60 -0.74 -1.40 -7.34
C SER A 60 0.64 -0.89 -7.75
N GLU A 61 1.53 -1.81 -8.12
CA GLU A 61 2.87 -1.54 -8.65
C GLU A 61 2.86 -0.51 -9.79
N ARG A 62 1.77 -0.46 -10.58
CA ARG A 62 1.61 0.49 -11.69
C ARG A 62 1.30 1.91 -11.26
N ALA A 63 0.87 2.11 -10.02
CA ALA A 63 0.64 3.44 -9.51
C ALA A 63 1.97 4.18 -9.39
N ARG A 64 2.02 5.42 -9.90
CA ARG A 64 3.21 6.26 -9.70
C ARG A 64 3.39 6.50 -8.20
N GLY A 65 4.60 6.26 -7.68
CA GLY A 65 4.91 6.37 -6.26
C GLY A 65 4.63 5.10 -5.44
N PHE A 66 4.44 3.95 -6.11
CA PHE A 66 4.33 2.66 -5.42
C PHE A 66 5.59 2.35 -4.58
N PHE A 67 6.78 2.47 -5.16
CA PHE A 67 8.02 2.20 -4.43
C PHE A 67 8.26 3.22 -3.31
N ASP A 68 7.95 4.50 -3.53
CA ASP A 68 7.99 5.52 -2.47
C ASP A 68 7.08 5.13 -1.29
N LEU A 69 5.90 4.55 -1.57
CA LEU A 69 5.00 4.03 -0.53
C LEU A 69 5.59 2.80 0.19
N THR A 70 6.28 1.90 -0.52
CA THR A 70 6.94 0.74 0.12
C THR A 70 8.03 1.17 1.10
N GLU A 71 8.83 2.16 0.72
CA GLU A 71 9.86 2.75 1.58
C GLU A 71 9.22 3.46 2.76
N PHE A 72 8.20 4.27 2.51
CA PHE A 72 7.47 4.99 3.56
C PHE A 72 6.86 4.08 4.63
N LEU A 73 6.33 2.93 4.21
CA LEU A 73 5.77 1.91 5.11
C LEU A 73 6.83 1.00 5.74
N ASN A 74 8.12 1.22 5.43
CA ASN A 74 9.25 0.40 5.88
C ASN A 74 9.03 -1.10 5.58
N VAL A 75 8.51 -1.42 4.40
CA VAL A 75 8.08 -2.78 4.02
C VAL A 75 9.20 -3.79 4.19
N GLU A 76 10.41 -3.47 3.72
CA GLU A 76 11.58 -4.34 3.85
C GLU A 76 11.96 -4.61 5.32
N THR A 77 11.83 -3.61 6.19
CA THR A 77 12.07 -3.82 7.63
C THR A 77 11.00 -4.71 8.26
N VAL A 78 9.75 -4.61 7.79
CA VAL A 78 8.60 -5.33 8.37
C VAL A 78 8.52 -6.78 7.89
N PHE A 79 8.76 -7.05 6.61
CA PHE A 79 8.61 -8.39 6.02
C PHE A 79 9.93 -9.03 5.55
N GLY A 80 11.03 -8.29 5.60
CA GLY A 80 12.36 -8.73 5.13
C GLY A 80 12.68 -8.29 3.70
N ALA A 81 13.96 -8.41 3.33
CA ALA A 81 14.49 -7.98 2.03
C ALA A 81 13.87 -8.70 0.81
N PHE A 82 13.25 -9.87 1.01
CA PHE A 82 12.65 -10.67 -0.05
C PHE A 82 11.14 -10.48 -0.21
N TRP A 83 10.55 -9.51 0.48
CA TRP A 83 9.10 -9.28 0.50
C TRP A 83 8.47 -9.21 -0.91
N TYR A 84 9.18 -8.60 -1.86
CA TYR A 84 8.69 -8.43 -3.22
C TYR A 84 8.52 -9.78 -3.92
N ARG A 85 9.55 -10.63 -3.87
CA ARG A 85 9.50 -11.99 -4.41
C ARG A 85 8.43 -12.84 -3.73
N ASP A 86 8.34 -12.75 -2.40
CA ASP A 86 7.30 -13.47 -1.65
C ASP A 86 5.90 -13.09 -2.14
N ALA A 87 5.66 -11.80 -2.40
CA ALA A 87 4.39 -11.32 -2.94
C ALA A 87 4.15 -11.76 -4.39
N GLU A 88 5.18 -11.78 -5.26
CA GLU A 88 5.09 -12.29 -6.64
C GLU A 88 4.71 -13.77 -6.68
N ASP A 89 5.29 -14.57 -5.76
CA ASP A 89 5.02 -15.99 -5.56
C ASP A 89 3.60 -16.26 -5.00
N GLY A 90 2.82 -15.19 -4.75
CA GLY A 90 1.44 -15.27 -4.31
C GLY A 90 1.26 -15.35 -2.79
N ARG A 91 2.33 -15.13 -2.01
CA ARG A 91 2.22 -15.05 -0.54
C ARG A 91 1.60 -13.69 -0.17
N GLU A 92 0.51 -13.72 0.58
CA GLU A 92 -0.04 -12.51 1.19
C GLU A 92 0.79 -12.16 2.44
N LEU A 93 1.40 -10.98 2.45
CA LEU A 93 2.13 -10.44 3.58
C LEU A 93 1.23 -9.44 4.31
N ARG A 94 1.12 -9.55 5.64
CA ARG A 94 0.17 -8.75 6.43
C ARG A 94 0.81 -8.23 7.70
N HIS A 95 0.66 -6.93 7.95
CA HIS A 95 1.12 -6.28 9.17
C HIS A 95 0.03 -5.40 9.78
N LYS A 96 -0.21 -5.59 11.09
CA LYS A 96 -1.09 -4.73 11.89
C LYS A 96 -0.23 -3.76 12.68
N VAL A 97 -0.48 -2.47 12.51
CA VAL A 97 0.17 -1.42 13.28
C VAL A 97 -0.49 -1.40 14.66
N LEU A 98 0.23 -1.91 15.67
CA LEU A 98 -0.19 -1.81 17.07
C LEU A 98 0.00 -0.37 17.51
N MET A 99 -1.09 0.37 17.69
CA MET A 99 -1.04 1.64 18.44
C MET A 99 -0.74 1.29 19.90
N VAL A 100 0.43 1.71 20.39
CA VAL A 100 0.77 1.74 21.82
C VAL A 100 0.30 3.06 22.39
#